data_AF-A0A519EKK4-F1
#
_entry.id   AF-A0A519EKK4-F1
#
_cell.length_a   1.000
_cell.length_b   1.000
_cell.length_c   1.000
_cell.angle_alpha   90.00
_cell.angle_beta   90.00
_cell.angle_gamma   90.00
#
_symmetry.space_group_name_H-M   'P 1'
#
loop_
_entity.id
_entity.type
_entity.pdbx_description
1 polymer ?
#
loop_
_entity_poly.entity_id
_entity_poly.type
_entity_poly.pdbx_seq_one_letter_code
_entity_poly.pdbx_strand_id
1 'polypeptide(L)' 'TGAIRSATVVHALRRKNLKYGMVTMCVGMGQGAAGIFERV' A
#
# COMPACT_ATOMS: atom_id res chain seq x y z
N THR A 1 3.71 -8.66 -6.98
CA THR A 1 2.90 -8.59 -5.73
C THR A 1 2.82 -7.20 -5.12
N GLY A 2 3.94 -6.46 -4.98
CA GLY A 2 3.92 -5.10 -4.41
C GLY A 2 3.00 -4.11 -5.16
N ALA A 3 3.11 -4.03 -6.49
CA ALA A 3 2.27 -3.14 -7.31
C ALA A 3 0.76 -3.38 -7.15
N ILE A 4 0.34 -4.65 -7.11
CA ILE A 4 -1.07 -5.02 -6.90
C ILE A 4 -1.55 -4.58 -5.52
N ARG A 5 -0.72 -4.72 -4.46
CA ARG A 5 -1.05 -4.25 -3.11
C ARG A 5 -1.19 -2.73 -3.06
N SER A 6 -0.27 -1.99 -3.68
CA SER A 6 -0.34 -0.53 -3.79
C SER A 6 -1.61 -0.09 -4.54
N ALA A 7 -1.91 -0.69 -5.69
CA ALA A 7 -3.13 -0.40 -6.45
C ALA A 7 -4.40 -0.71 -5.66
N THR A 8 -4.41 -1.82 -4.92
CA THR A 8 -5.52 -2.21 -4.05
C THR A 8 -5.75 -1.19 -2.93
N VAL A 9 -4.67 -0.72 -2.28
CA VAL A 9 -4.76 0.30 -1.24
C VAL A 9 -5.27 1.61 -1.82
N VAL A 10 -4.70 2.11 -2.92
CA VAL A 10 -5.17 3.35 -3.58
C VAL A 10 -6.67 3.26 -3.93
N HIS A 11 -7.10 2.15 -4.51
CA HIS A 11 -8.51 1.94 -4.84
C HIS A 11 -9.39 1.83 -3.59
N ALA A 12 -8.92 1.17 -2.52
CA ALA A 12 -9.63 1.07 -1.25
C ALA A 12 -9.75 2.43 -0.54
N LEU A 13 -8.71 3.27 -0.56
CA LEU A 13 -8.75 4.63 0.01
C LEU A 13 -9.82 5.47 -0.66
N ARG A 14 -9.94 5.39 -2.00
CA ARG A 14 -11.00 6.08 -2.76
C ARG A 14 -12.39 5.58 -2.38
N ARG A 15 -12.61 4.26 -2.35
CA ARG A 15 -13.93 3.67 -2.03
C ARG A 15 -14.37 3.89 -0.58
N LYS A 16 -13.42 3.92 0.36
CA LYS A 16 -13.70 4.07 1.80
C LYS A 16 -13.55 5.51 2.31
N ASN A 17 -13.30 6.47 1.42
CA ASN A 17 -13.05 7.88 1.75
C ASN A 17 -11.94 8.09 2.80
N LEU A 18 -10.96 7.19 2.88
CA LEU A 18 -9.86 7.28 3.85
C LEU A 18 -8.75 8.20 3.34
N LYS A 19 -8.03 8.87 4.25
CA LYS A 19 -6.97 9.83 3.89
C LYS A 19 -5.61 9.17 3.64
N TYR A 20 -5.20 8.21 4.49
CA TYR A 20 -3.91 7.53 4.40
C TYR A 20 -4.07 6.01 4.38
N GLY A 21 -3.15 5.32 3.70
CA GLY A 21 -3.03 3.87 3.70
C GLY A 21 -1.58 3.42 3.67
N MET A 22 -1.27 2.32 4.34
CA MET A 22 0.06 1.71 4.38
C MET A 22 0.07 0.40 3.59
N VAL A 23 1.15 0.16 2.86
CA VAL A 23 1.50 -1.16 2.33
C VAL A 23 2.82 -1.60 2.94
N THR A 24 2.90 -2.87 3.34
CA THR A 24 4.15 -3.53 3.74
C THR A 24 4.26 -4.89 3.06
N MET A 25 5.49 -5.35 2.82
CA MET A 25 5.79 -6.65 2.25
C MET A 25 7.19 -7.12 2.65
N CYS A 26 7.32 -8.42 2.84
CA CYS A 26 8.62 -9.08 2.94
C CYS A 26 9.29 -9.17 1.57
N VAL A 27 10.61 -9.06 1.59
CA VAL A 27 11.50 -9.27 0.45
C VAL A 27 12.48 -10.39 0.83
N GLY A 28 12.89 -11.21 -0.14
CA GLY A 28 13.81 -12.33 0.10
C GLY A 28 15.11 -11.89 0.80
N MET A 29 15.85 -12.85 1.37
CA MET A 29 17.08 -12.59 2.14
C MET A 29 16.89 -11.66 3.36
N GLY A 30 15.72 -11.69 4.00
CA GLY A 30 15.49 -11.00 5.28
C GLY A 30 15.22 -9.49 5.16
N GLN A 31 14.85 -9.01 3.97
CA GLN A 31 14.55 -7.60 3.72
C GLN A 31 13.04 -7.33 3.78
N GLY A 32 12.67 -6.05 3.83
CA GLY A 32 11.27 -5.61 3.79
C GLY A 32 11.14 -4.23 3.16
N ALA A 33 9.95 -3.95 2.63
CA ALA A 33 9.61 -2.65 2.07
C ALA A 33 8.26 -2.19 2.60
N ALA A 34 8.16 -0.91 2.95
CA ALA A 34 6.94 -0.26 3.39
C ALA A 34 6.73 1.06 2.66
N GLY A 35 5.48 1.43 2.41
CA GLY A 35 5.10 2.68 1.76
C GLY A 35 3.78 3.21 2.28
N ILE A 36 3.67 4.53 2.37
CA ILE A 36 2.45 5.24 2.76
C ILE A 36 1.89 5.94 1.53
N PHE A 37 0.58 5.84 1.33
CA PHE A 37 -0.17 6.49 0.27
C PHE A 37 -1.19 7.46 0.88
N GLU A 38 -1.21 8.70 0.38
CA GLU A 38 -2.23 9.69 0.69
C GLU A 38 -3.22 9.79 -0.47
N ARG A 39 -4.51 9.84 -0.15
CA ARG A 39 -5.55 10.14 -1.13
C ARG A 39 -5.69 11.65 -1.27
N VAL A 40 -5.35 12.15 -2.44
CA VAL A 40 -5.67 13.51 -2.90
C VAL A 40 -7.10 13.61 -3.43
#